data_AF-A0A3A6NQB4-F1
#
_entry.id   AF-A0A3A6NQB4-F1
#
_cell.length_a   1.000
_cell.length_b   1.000
_cell.length_c   1.000
_cell.angle_alpha   90.00
_cell.angle_beta   90.00
_cell.angle_gamma   90.00
#
_symmetry.space_group_name_H-M   'P 1'
#
loop_
_entity.id
_entity.type
_entity.pdbx_description
1 polymer ?
#
loop_
_entity_poly.entity_id
_entity_poly.type
_entity_poly.pdbx_seq_one_letter_code
_entity_poly.pdbx_strand_id
1 'polypeptide(L)'
;MRPAAVITLLLAAWLLLAPAPALAQEEGQRVLGPLTVRWLKGDEVVRVELLCRGRSLKWIYLADQAESFNLNLSGHGCQVQGQIGMIYPAPGVQRLVADLFLSPGPGQGVTRYALILATWGSPPDTL
;
A
#
# COMPACT_ATOMS: atom_id res chain seq x y z
N MET A 1 -46.40 42.96 -28.07
CA MET A 1 -45.37 42.95 -27.00
C MET A 1 -45.57 41.68 -26.18
N ARG A 2 -44.46 41.05 -25.78
CA ARG A 2 -44.27 39.64 -25.36
C ARG A 2 -45.31 39.06 -24.36
N PRO A 3 -45.70 37.77 -24.50
CA PRO A 3 -45.96 36.93 -23.35
C PRO A 3 -44.66 36.17 -22.99
N ALA A 4 -44.07 36.53 -21.86
CA ALA A 4 -43.13 35.67 -21.16
C ALA A 4 -43.95 34.90 -20.12
N ALA A 5 -44.08 33.59 -20.29
CA ALA A 5 -44.61 32.74 -19.25
C ALA A 5 -44.01 31.32 -19.34
N VAL A 6 -42.98 31.14 -18.51
CA VAL A 6 -42.73 30.00 -17.63
C VAL A 6 -42.63 28.61 -18.29
N ILE A 7 -41.40 28.22 -18.63
CA ILE A 7 -41.00 26.81 -18.69
C ILE A 7 -40.65 26.40 -17.25
N THR A 8 -41.60 25.76 -16.58
CA THR A 8 -41.47 25.23 -15.23
C THR A 8 -40.76 23.88 -15.25
N LEU A 9 -39.61 23.84 -14.58
CA LEU A 9 -38.95 22.70 -13.92
C LEU A 9 -38.94 21.33 -14.62
N LEU A 10 -37.81 20.97 -15.23
CA LEU A 10 -37.37 19.58 -15.37
C LEU A 10 -35.83 19.53 -15.48
N LEU A 11 -35.14 19.98 -14.44
CA LEU A 11 -33.66 19.89 -14.37
C LEU A 11 -33.21 19.81 -12.91
N ALA A 12 -33.74 18.83 -12.17
CA ALA A 12 -33.30 18.56 -10.81
C ALA A 12 -33.46 17.06 -10.48
N ALA A 13 -32.83 16.18 -11.25
CA ALA A 13 -32.80 14.76 -10.91
C ALA A 13 -31.54 14.00 -11.36
N TRP A 14 -30.49 14.68 -11.84
CA TRP A 14 -29.30 14.02 -12.39
C TRP A 14 -27.97 14.47 -11.74
N LEU A 15 -28.00 14.85 -10.46
CA LEU A 15 -26.79 15.33 -9.75
C LEU A 15 -26.48 14.60 -8.43
N LEU A 16 -27.17 13.50 -8.11
CA LEU A 16 -26.99 12.81 -6.82
C LEU A 16 -26.40 11.39 -6.91
N LEU A 17 -25.80 11.01 -8.05
CA LEU A 17 -24.89 9.87 -8.11
C LEU A 17 -23.54 10.30 -8.70
N ALA A 18 -22.94 11.35 -8.14
CA ALA A 18 -21.49 11.45 -8.24
C ALA A 18 -20.93 10.34 -7.34
N PRO A 19 -20.15 9.36 -7.85
CA PRO A 19 -19.39 8.49 -6.97
C PRO A 19 -18.55 9.40 -6.08
N ALA A 20 -18.66 9.22 -4.76
CA ALA A 20 -17.77 9.89 -3.81
C ALA A 20 -16.33 9.74 -4.33
N PRO A 21 -15.49 10.79 -4.29
CA PRO A 21 -14.13 10.70 -4.78
C PRO A 21 -13.47 9.51 -4.08
N ALA A 22 -13.15 8.48 -4.87
CA ALA A 22 -12.38 7.36 -4.37
C ALA A 22 -11.03 7.96 -3.95
N LEU A 23 -10.80 8.05 -2.63
CA LEU A 23 -9.52 8.46 -2.06
C LEU A 23 -8.43 7.68 -2.81
N ALA A 24 -7.47 8.41 -3.38
CA ALA A 24 -6.44 7.84 -4.25
C ALA A 24 -5.61 6.84 -3.45
N GLN A 25 -6.00 5.57 -3.56
CA GLN A 25 -5.38 4.49 -2.83
C GLN A 25 -4.22 3.97 -3.65
N GLU A 26 -2.99 4.22 -3.21
CA GLU A 26 -1.82 3.80 -3.95
C GLU A 26 -1.52 2.32 -3.63
N GLU A 27 -1.73 1.44 -4.60
CA GLU A 27 -1.44 0.00 -4.52
C GLU A 27 -0.16 -0.33 -5.31
N GLY A 28 0.64 -1.26 -4.78
CA GLY A 28 1.74 -1.84 -5.54
C GLY A 28 2.04 -3.27 -5.11
N GLN A 29 2.86 -3.95 -5.91
CA GLN A 29 3.40 -5.26 -5.56
C GLN A 29 4.84 -5.46 -6.03
N ARG A 30 5.53 -6.38 -5.35
CA ARG A 30 6.83 -6.89 -5.74
C ARG A 30 6.87 -8.42 -5.61
N VAL A 31 7.34 -9.11 -6.64
CA VAL A 31 7.53 -10.57 -6.65
C VAL A 31 9.01 -10.88 -6.42
N LEU A 32 9.29 -11.78 -5.46
CA LEU A 32 10.62 -12.14 -4.95
C LEU A 32 10.75 -13.67 -4.92
N GLY A 33 10.70 -14.28 -6.11
CA GLY A 33 10.60 -15.74 -6.22
C GLY A 33 9.25 -16.23 -5.68
N PRO A 34 9.22 -17.13 -4.67
CA PRO A 34 7.97 -17.65 -4.13
C PRO A 34 7.26 -16.68 -3.17
N LEU A 35 7.90 -15.57 -2.77
CA LEU A 35 7.29 -14.53 -1.94
C LEU A 35 6.79 -13.38 -2.82
N THR A 36 5.57 -12.92 -2.58
CA THR A 36 5.05 -11.66 -3.14
C THR A 36 4.74 -10.73 -1.99
N VAL A 37 5.15 -9.46 -2.12
CA VAL A 37 4.83 -8.39 -1.18
C VAL A 37 3.87 -7.45 -1.90
N ARG A 38 2.66 -7.29 -1.35
CA ARG A 38 1.68 -6.30 -1.83
C ARG A 38 1.53 -5.21 -0.79
N TRP A 39 1.29 -3.98 -1.20
CA TRP A 39 1.04 -2.90 -0.27
C TRP A 39 -0.03 -1.96 -0.80
N LEU A 40 -0.64 -1.25 0.14
CA LEU A 40 -1.75 -0.36 -0.10
C LEU A 40 -1.67 0.81 0.88
N LYS A 41 -1.39 2.02 0.37
CA LYS A 41 -1.36 3.25 1.17
C LYS A 41 -2.79 3.78 1.34
N GLY A 42 -3.24 3.86 2.57
CA GLY A 42 -4.34 4.74 2.97
C GLY A 42 -3.79 6.01 3.64
N ASP A 43 -4.68 6.90 4.06
CA ASP A 43 -4.29 8.20 4.63
C ASP A 43 -3.38 8.03 5.86
N GLU A 44 -3.81 7.22 6.84
CA GLU A 44 -3.10 7.05 8.11
C GLU A 44 -2.36 5.71 8.25
N VAL A 45 -2.68 4.74 7.39
CA VAL A 45 -2.18 3.36 7.52
C VAL A 45 -1.72 2.82 6.17
N VAL A 46 -0.53 2.23 6.14
CA VAL A 46 -0.06 1.38 5.06
C VAL A 46 -0.38 -0.07 5.42
N ARG A 47 -1.10 -0.75 4.53
CA ARG A 47 -1.35 -2.19 4.65
C ARG A 47 -0.35 -2.91 3.77
N VAL A 48 0.33 -3.91 4.31
CA VAL A 48 1.24 -4.78 3.56
C VAL A 48 0.78 -6.23 3.70
N GLU A 49 0.64 -6.92 2.59
CA GLU A 49 0.37 -8.35 2.56
C GLU A 49 1.61 -9.10 2.08
N LEU A 50 2.01 -10.11 2.85
CA LEU A 50 3.03 -11.07 2.44
C LEU A 50 2.34 -12.35 1.96
N LEU A 51 2.57 -12.72 0.70
CA LEU A 51 2.01 -13.93 0.10
C LEU A 51 3.13 -14.92 -0.22
N CYS A 52 3.04 -16.14 0.27
CA CYS A 52 3.89 -17.23 -0.18
C CYS A 52 3.11 -18.06 -1.22
N ARG A 53 3.68 -18.20 -2.43
CA ARG A 53 3.11 -18.97 -3.54
C ARG A 53 1.65 -18.58 -3.84
N GLY A 54 1.38 -17.27 -3.83
CA GLY A 54 0.05 -16.70 -4.09
C GLY A 54 -0.95 -16.81 -2.93
N ARG A 55 -0.54 -17.34 -1.76
CA ARG A 55 -1.40 -17.47 -0.58
C ARG A 55 -0.94 -16.53 0.53
N SER A 56 -1.88 -15.81 1.13
CA SER A 56 -1.60 -14.88 2.22
C SER A 56 -0.96 -15.60 3.41
N LEU A 57 0.18 -15.08 3.87
CA LEU A 57 0.78 -15.42 5.15
C LEU A 57 0.19 -14.53 6.25
N LYS A 58 0.23 -13.21 6.02
CA LYS A 58 -0.22 -12.22 6.99
C LYS A 58 -0.46 -10.86 6.34
N TRP A 59 -1.49 -10.17 6.82
CA TRP A 59 -1.65 -8.73 6.68
C TRP A 59 -0.95 -7.99 7.82
N ILE A 60 -0.13 -7.03 7.45
CA ILE A 60 0.64 -6.15 8.30
C ILE A 60 0.08 -4.75 8.16
N TYR A 61 -0.14 -4.07 9.27
CA TYR A 61 -0.67 -2.72 9.31
C TYR A 61 0.40 -1.82 9.91
N LEU A 62 0.88 -0.87 9.13
CA LEU A 62 1.85 0.15 9.54
C LEU A 62 1.08 1.44 9.70
N ALA A 63 0.93 1.93 10.93
CA ALA A 63 0.53 3.32 11.10
C ALA A 63 1.59 4.23 10.46
N ASP A 64 1.18 5.43 10.04
CA ASP A 64 2.05 6.45 9.43
C ASP A 64 3.42 6.46 10.12
N GLN A 65 3.45 6.73 11.43
CA GLN A 65 4.65 6.88 12.26
C GLN A 65 5.24 5.58 12.82
N ALA A 66 4.86 4.42 12.30
CA ALA A 66 5.32 3.14 12.86
C ALA A 66 6.81 2.92 12.54
N GLU A 67 7.62 2.78 13.60
CA GLU A 67 8.99 2.29 13.48
C GLU A 67 9.03 0.87 12.89
N SER A 68 10.15 0.55 12.27
CA SER A 68 10.38 -0.77 11.67
C SER A 68 10.35 -1.87 12.72
N PHE A 69 9.66 -2.97 12.47
CA PHE A 69 9.55 -4.08 13.41
C PHE A 69 9.91 -5.42 12.76
N ASN A 70 10.27 -6.37 13.60
CA ASN A 70 10.71 -7.68 13.17
C ASN A 70 9.54 -8.59 12.78
N LEU A 71 9.72 -9.33 11.69
CA LEU A 71 8.83 -10.34 11.17
C LEU A 71 9.47 -11.71 11.36
N ASN A 72 8.67 -12.68 11.80
CA ASN A 72 8.99 -14.10 11.71
C ASN A 72 7.70 -14.84 11.39
N LEU A 73 7.53 -15.20 10.12
CA LEU A 73 6.32 -15.79 9.56
C LEU A 73 6.68 -17.10 8.87
N SER A 74 5.82 -18.10 9.00
CA SER A 74 5.94 -19.35 8.27
C SER A 74 4.57 -19.81 7.79
N GLY A 75 4.53 -20.43 6.62
CA GLY A 75 3.29 -20.92 6.03
C GLY A 75 3.44 -21.19 4.54
N HIS A 76 2.56 -22.05 4.01
CA HIS A 76 2.49 -22.39 2.57
C HIS A 76 3.83 -22.83 1.93
N GLY A 77 4.74 -23.36 2.74
CA GLY A 77 6.07 -23.79 2.31
C GLY A 77 7.12 -22.67 2.28
N CYS A 78 6.86 -21.48 2.82
CA CYS A 78 7.88 -20.45 3.03
C CYS A 78 8.10 -20.19 4.52
N GLN A 79 9.32 -19.78 4.86
CA GLN A 79 9.65 -19.08 6.08
C GLN A 79 10.24 -17.71 5.73
N VAL A 80 9.67 -16.66 6.30
CA VAL A 80 10.06 -15.27 6.09
C VAL A 80 10.47 -14.69 7.44
N GLN A 81 11.70 -14.21 7.54
CA GLN A 81 12.20 -13.47 8.69
C GLN A 81 12.73 -12.11 8.24
N GLY A 82 12.83 -11.14 9.13
CA GLY A 82 13.46 -9.86 8.79
C GLY A 82 12.75 -8.68 9.41
N GLN A 83 12.81 -7.52 8.77
CA GLN A 83 12.22 -6.28 9.26
C GLN A 83 11.39 -5.61 8.16
N ILE A 84 10.28 -4.99 8.54
CA ILE A 84 9.50 -4.12 7.66
C ILE A 84 9.12 -2.86 8.42
N GLY A 85 9.04 -1.73 7.72
CA GLY A 85 8.62 -0.49 8.34
C GLY A 85 8.58 0.70 7.40
N MET A 86 8.20 1.82 7.99
CA MET A 86 8.23 3.14 7.38
C MET A 86 9.52 3.85 7.79
N ILE A 87 10.15 4.54 6.85
CA ILE A 87 11.25 5.47 7.10
C ILE A 87 10.95 6.83 6.48
N TYR A 88 11.54 7.88 7.04
CA TYR A 88 11.32 9.27 6.63
C TYR A 88 12.66 9.91 6.25
N PRO A 89 13.13 9.69 5.01
CA PRO A 89 14.46 10.13 4.60
C PRO A 89 14.57 11.66 4.47
N ALA A 90 13.44 12.37 4.33
CA ALA A 90 13.37 13.83 4.28
C ALA A 90 12.00 14.29 4.78
N PRO A 91 11.84 15.56 5.21
CA PRO A 91 10.53 16.12 5.54
C PRO A 91 9.53 15.90 4.41
N GLY A 92 8.30 15.50 4.72
CA GLY A 92 7.26 15.26 3.72
C GLY A 92 7.45 14.02 2.84
N VAL A 93 8.57 13.29 2.95
CA VAL A 93 8.82 12.05 2.19
C VAL A 93 8.70 10.85 3.10
N GLN A 94 7.82 9.93 2.76
CA GLN A 94 7.64 8.65 3.44
C GLN A 94 8.13 7.52 2.54
N ARG A 95 8.76 6.48 3.10
CA ARG A 95 9.23 5.33 2.33
C ARG A 95 8.94 4.02 3.06
N LEU A 96 8.25 3.11 2.38
CA LEU A 96 8.05 1.75 2.83
C LEU A 96 9.28 0.92 2.45
N VAL A 97 9.93 0.33 3.45
CA VAL A 97 11.13 -0.50 3.28
C VAL A 97 10.96 -1.86 3.92
N ALA A 98 11.68 -2.85 3.39
CA ALA A 98 11.75 -4.19 3.96
C ALA A 98 13.14 -4.80 3.77
N ASP A 99 13.67 -5.45 4.80
CA ASP A 99 14.84 -6.31 4.71
C ASP A 99 14.43 -7.72 5.15
N LEU A 100 14.26 -8.62 4.18
CA LEU A 100 13.62 -9.92 4.35
C LEU A 100 14.57 -11.05 4.00
N PHE A 101 14.59 -12.08 4.84
CA PHE A 101 15.23 -13.36 4.65
C PHE A 101 14.16 -14.41 4.34
N LEU A 102 14.23 -15.03 3.17
CA LEU A 102 13.28 -16.03 2.71
C LEU A 102 13.95 -17.39 2.60
N SER A 103 13.35 -18.39 3.24
CA SER A 103 13.62 -19.82 3.01
C SER A 103 12.39 -20.47 2.36
N PRO A 104 12.48 -21.04 1.14
CA PRO A 104 11.35 -21.68 0.45
C PRO A 104 11.05 -23.12 0.90
N GLY A 105 11.63 -23.56 2.02
CA GLY A 105 11.36 -24.86 2.63
C GLY A 105 12.60 -25.50 3.27
N PRO A 106 12.42 -26.62 4.00
CA PRO A 106 13.52 -27.34 4.63
C PRO A 106 14.58 -27.75 3.60
N GLY A 107 15.85 -27.49 3.90
CA GLY A 107 16.97 -27.83 3.01
C GLY A 107 17.15 -26.90 1.80
N GLN A 108 16.28 -25.89 1.63
CA GLN A 108 16.50 -24.83 0.64
C GLN A 108 17.26 -23.66 1.27
N GLY A 109 18.18 -23.07 0.48
CA GLY A 109 19.00 -21.94 0.92
C GLY A 109 18.16 -20.71 1.29
N VAL A 110 18.75 -19.83 2.11
CA VAL A 110 18.13 -18.56 2.50
C VAL A 110 18.55 -17.47 1.52
N THR A 111 17.59 -16.71 1.01
CA THR A 111 17.85 -15.52 0.18
C THR A 111 17.46 -14.25 0.94
N ARG A 112 18.34 -13.25 0.94
CA ARG A 112 18.07 -11.92 1.53
C ARG A 112 17.59 -10.94 0.46
N TYR A 113 16.60 -10.13 0.81
CA TYR A 113 16.03 -9.07 -0.01
C TYR A 113 15.98 -7.76 0.78
N ALA A 114 16.83 -6.79 0.44
CA ALA A 114 16.73 -5.42 0.93
C ALA A 114 16.00 -4.57 -0.13
N LEU A 115 14.84 -4.03 0.22
CA LEU A 115 13.89 -3.47 -0.72
C LEU A 115 13.36 -2.10 -0.28
N ILE A 116 13.28 -1.20 -1.25
CA ILE A 116 12.36 -0.07 -1.20
C ILE A 116 11.11 -0.51 -1.95
N LEU A 117 9.99 -0.57 -1.23
CA LEU A 117 8.72 -1.06 -1.78
C LEU A 117 7.93 0.10 -2.41
N ALA A 118 7.85 1.23 -1.71
CA ALA A 118 7.16 2.42 -2.19
C ALA A 118 7.77 3.69 -1.57
N THR A 119 7.55 4.83 -2.22
CA THR A 119 7.89 6.16 -1.70
C THR A 119 6.71 7.09 -1.96
N TRP A 120 6.31 7.85 -0.94
CA TRP A 120 5.21 8.81 -0.99
C TRP A 120 5.68 10.21 -0.62
N GLY A 121 4.93 11.19 -1.10
CA GLY A 121 5.19 12.61 -0.87
C GLY A 121 6.21 13.19 -1.84
N SER A 122 6.24 14.52 -1.89
CA SER A 122 7.23 15.29 -2.62
C SER A 122 8.27 15.79 -1.63
N PRO A 123 9.57 15.80 -1.98
CA PRO A 123 10.54 16.54 -1.19
C PRO A 123 10.04 17.99 -1.05
N PRO A 124 10.29 18.65 0.09
CA PRO A 124 9.87 20.03 0.26
C PRO A 124 10.48 20.82 -0.91
N ASP A 125 9.62 21.55 -1.63
CA ASP A 125 10.07 22.41 -2.71
C ASP A 125 11.21 23.25 -2.15
N THR A 126 12.41 23.06 -2.68
CA THR A 126 13.53 23.96 -2.43
C THR A 126 13.12 25.32 -2.99
N LEU A 127 12.53 26.15 -2.14
CA LEU A 127 12.31 27.58 -2.36
C LEU A 127 13.64 28.30 -2.55
#